data_AF-A0A951ZKC0-F1
#
_entry.id   AF-A0A951ZKC0-F1
#
_cell.length_a   1.000
_cell.length_b   1.000
_cell.length_c   1.000
_cell.angle_alpha   90.00
_cell.angle_beta   90.00
_cell.angle_gamma   90.00
#
_symmetry.space_group_name_H-M   'P 1'
#
loop_
_entity.id
_entity.type
_entity.pdbx_description
1 polymer ?
#
loop_
_entity_poly.entity_id
_entity_poly.type
_entity_poly.pdbx_seq_one_letter_code
_entity_poly.pdbx_strand_id
1 'polypeptide(L)'
;METTLITIHSALRYIVLIALVYITIKAWARFAEKKEFQPIDRKTASMAIGLLHFQVLLGIALYIMRRHFDGIAVMKSLKEAGNIEAAAYVRFFTMEHITMMLLAAILITIGQVLSKKAATSSGKYLRLALFFTLGL
;
A
#
# COMPACT_ATOMS: atom_id res chain seq x y z
N MET A 1 -22.89 9.43 0.32
CA MET A 1 -21.63 9.74 -0.39
C MET A 1 -20.44 9.06 0.28
N GLU A 2 -20.20 9.29 1.58
CA GLU A 2 -19.08 8.69 2.33
C GLU A 2 -19.04 7.14 2.28
N THR A 3 -20.18 6.47 2.54
CA THR A 3 -20.29 5.00 2.51
C THR A 3 -19.89 4.40 1.16
N THR A 4 -20.25 5.06 0.06
CA THR A 4 -19.90 4.63 -1.30
C THR A 4 -18.38 4.68 -1.51
N LEU A 5 -17.72 5.77 -1.11
CA LEU A 5 -16.27 5.91 -1.23
C LEU A 5 -15.54 4.88 -0.37
N ILE A 6 -16.03 4.58 0.84
CA ILE A 6 -15.47 3.53 1.70
C ILE A 6 -15.58 2.17 1.03
N THR A 7 -16.73 1.84 0.44
CA THR A 7 -16.91 0.57 -0.29
C THR A 7 -15.95 0.48 -1.47
N ILE A 8 -15.79 1.54 -2.25
CA ILE A 8 -14.85 1.59 -3.37
C ILE A 8 -13.41 1.41 -2.88
N HIS A 9 -13.01 2.13 -1.83
CA HIS A 9 -11.67 2.02 -1.25
C HIS A 9 -11.39 0.62 -0.71
N SER A 10 -12.37 0.01 -0.05
CA SER A 10 -12.25 -1.36 0.47
C SER A 10 -12.09 -2.37 -0.67
N ALA A 11 -12.91 -2.28 -1.72
CA ALA A 11 -12.81 -3.15 -2.89
C ALA A 11 -11.47 -2.98 -3.61
N LEU A 12 -11.04 -1.73 -3.82
CA LEU A 12 -9.78 -1.40 -4.47
C LEU A 12 -8.57 -1.92 -3.69
N ARG A 13 -8.63 -1.97 -2.35
CA ARG A 13 -7.57 -2.54 -1.51
C ARG A 13 -7.26 -3.98 -1.90
N TYR A 14 -8.30 -4.80 -2.09
CA TYR A 14 -8.11 -6.21 -2.44
C TYR A 14 -7.51 -6.37 -3.84
N ILE A 15 -7.92 -5.52 -4.80
CA ILE A 15 -7.33 -5.50 -6.15
C ILE A 15 -5.84 -5.15 -6.08
N VAL A 16 -5.49 -4.10 -5.33
CA VAL A 16 -4.09 -3.69 -5.11
C VAL A 16 -3.30 -4.82 -4.45
N LEU A 17 -3.82 -5.42 -3.39
CA LEU A 17 -3.15 -6.48 -2.65
C LEU A 17 -2.85 -7.69 -3.55
N ILE A 18 -3.83 -8.15 -4.31
CA ILE A 18 -3.66 -9.28 -5.26
C ILE A 18 -2.59 -8.94 -6.29
N ALA A 19 -2.61 -7.72 -6.85
CA ALA A 19 -1.62 -7.29 -7.84
C ALA A 19 -0.20 -7.25 -7.26
N LEU A 20 -0.04 -6.72 -6.04
CA LEU A 20 1.25 -6.64 -5.36
C LEU A 20 1.78 -8.03 -4.97
N VAL A 21 0.94 -8.91 -4.43
CA VAL A 21 1.30 -10.31 -4.12
C VAL A 21 1.75 -11.03 -5.39
N TYR A 22 0.99 -10.91 -6.48
CA TYR A 22 1.33 -11.53 -7.76
C TYR A 22 2.69 -11.07 -8.27
N ILE A 23 2.96 -9.76 -8.27
CA ILE A 23 4.26 -9.22 -8.69
C ILE A 23 5.38 -9.68 -7.78
N THR A 24 5.15 -9.73 -6.46
CA THR A 24 6.15 -10.15 -5.48
C THR A 24 6.57 -11.61 -5.70
N ILE A 25 5.60 -12.52 -5.79
CA ILE A 25 5.85 -13.94 -6.05
C ILE A 25 6.56 -14.12 -7.39
N LYS A 26 6.04 -13.47 -8.44
CA LYS A 26 6.65 -13.54 -9.78
C LYS A 26 8.08 -13.01 -9.78
N ALA A 27 8.37 -11.92 -9.09
CA ALA A 27 9.70 -11.33 -9.04
C ALA A 27 10.70 -12.26 -8.33
N TRP A 28 10.31 -12.89 -7.22
CA TRP A 28 11.14 -13.90 -6.54
C TRP A 28 11.42 -15.11 -7.43
N ALA A 29 10.38 -15.67 -8.07
CA ALA A 29 10.55 -16.81 -8.97
C ALA A 29 11.49 -16.49 -10.14
N ARG A 30 11.26 -15.36 -10.83
CA ARG A 30 12.07 -14.94 -11.98
C ARG A 30 13.50 -14.57 -11.61
N PHE A 31 13.71 -14.04 -10.40
CA PHE A 31 15.04 -13.82 -9.85
C PHE A 31 15.78 -15.14 -9.61
N ALA A 32 15.15 -16.12 -8.96
CA ALA A 32 15.74 -17.43 -8.68
C ALA A 32 16.08 -18.20 -9.96
N GLU A 33 15.20 -18.15 -10.96
CA GLU A 33 15.40 -18.75 -12.27
C GLU A 33 16.38 -18.00 -13.18
N LYS A 34 16.90 -16.84 -12.74
CA LYS A 34 17.78 -15.94 -13.53
C LYS A 34 17.19 -15.59 -14.91
N LYS A 35 15.87 -15.39 -14.99
CA LYS A 35 15.18 -15.08 -16.25
C LYS A 35 15.50 -13.67 -16.73
N GLU A 36 15.34 -13.46 -18.03
CA GLU A 36 15.40 -12.13 -18.63
C GLU A 36 14.19 -11.29 -18.25
N PHE A 37 14.44 -10.02 -17.92
CA PHE A 37 13.40 -9.08 -17.53
C PHE A 37 12.61 -8.61 -18.75
N GLN A 38 11.32 -8.95 -18.80
CA GLN A 38 10.51 -8.71 -19.98
C GLN A 38 9.82 -7.33 -19.93
N PRO A 39 9.50 -6.71 -21.09
CA PRO A 39 8.75 -5.47 -21.15
C PRO A 39 7.40 -5.54 -20.42
N ILE A 40 6.74 -6.72 -20.46
CA ILE A 40 5.48 -6.94 -19.75
C ILE A 40 5.64 -6.82 -18.23
N ASP A 41 6.77 -7.23 -17.66
CA ASP A 41 7.01 -7.15 -16.21
C ASP A 41 7.10 -5.70 -15.76
N ARG A 42 7.74 -4.84 -16.56
CA ARG A 42 7.75 -3.39 -16.33
C ARG A 42 6.34 -2.80 -16.35
N LYS A 43 5.54 -3.19 -17.35
CA LYS A 43 4.19 -2.67 -17.52
C LYS A 43 3.29 -3.10 -16.37
N THR A 44 3.30 -4.38 -16.00
CA THR A 44 2.52 -4.90 -14.87
C THR A 44 2.90 -4.24 -13.55
N ALA A 45 4.20 -4.10 -13.26
CA ALA A 45 4.65 -3.39 -12.06
C ALA A 45 4.20 -1.92 -12.03
N SER A 46 4.19 -1.25 -13.18
CA SER A 46 3.75 0.14 -13.29
C SER A 46 2.24 0.29 -13.11
N MET A 47 1.44 -0.64 -13.62
CA MET A 47 -0.01 -0.65 -13.43
C MET A 47 -0.39 -0.88 -11.96
N ALA A 48 0.27 -1.84 -11.28
CA ALA A 48 0.01 -2.08 -9.85
C ALA A 48 0.35 -0.86 -8.98
N ILE A 49 1.41 -0.13 -9.31
CA ILE A 49 1.76 1.10 -8.60
C ILE A 49 0.78 2.23 -8.88
N GLY A 50 0.29 2.35 -10.11
CA GLY A 50 -0.81 3.26 -10.42
C GLY A 50 -2.06 2.99 -9.57
N LEU A 51 -2.45 1.72 -9.42
CA LEU A 51 -3.55 1.31 -8.55
C LEU A 51 -3.26 1.61 -7.07
N LEU A 52 -2.05 1.34 -6.60
CA LEU A 52 -1.64 1.64 -5.23
C LEU A 52 -1.69 3.14 -4.92
N HIS A 53 -1.20 4.00 -5.80
CA HIS A 53 -1.29 5.45 -5.63
C HIS A 53 -2.75 5.91 -5.65
N PHE A 54 -3.57 5.40 -6.56
CA PHE A 54 -4.99 5.72 -6.58
C PHE A 54 -5.68 5.31 -5.27
N GLN A 55 -5.33 4.14 -4.73
CA GLN A 55 -5.82 3.67 -3.45
C GLN A 55 -5.40 4.57 -2.28
N VAL A 56 -4.15 5.02 -2.25
CA VAL A 56 -3.65 5.96 -1.23
C VAL A 56 -4.36 7.30 -1.34
N LEU A 57 -4.53 7.85 -2.55
CA LEU A 57 -5.23 9.12 -2.77
C LEU A 57 -6.69 9.04 -2.28
N LEU A 58 -7.38 7.93 -2.58
CA LEU A 58 -8.73 7.71 -2.08
C LEU A 58 -8.76 7.57 -0.55
N GLY A 59 -7.76 6.91 0.04
CA GLY A 59 -7.60 6.80 1.49
C GLY A 59 -7.37 8.16 2.16
N ILE A 60 -6.55 9.03 1.57
CA ILE A 60 -6.34 10.40 2.05
C ILE A 60 -7.62 11.23 1.95
N ALA A 61 -8.36 11.12 0.85
CA ALA A 61 -9.66 11.78 0.71
C ALA A 61 -10.64 11.34 1.82
N LEU A 62 -10.74 10.03 2.07
CA LEU A 62 -11.54 9.48 3.18
C LEU A 62 -11.06 9.96 4.56
N TYR A 63 -9.74 10.06 4.75
CA TYR A 63 -9.16 10.56 5.99
C TYR A 63 -9.66 11.96 6.33
N ILE A 64 -9.63 12.86 5.32
CA ILE A 64 -10.07 14.25 5.44
C ILE A 64 -11.59 14.33 5.61
N MET A 65 -12.35 13.64 4.75
CA MET A 65 -13.82 13.71 4.74
C MET A 65 -14.45 13.23 6.05
N ARG A 66 -13.88 12.19 6.68
CA ARG A 66 -14.36 11.66 7.97
C ARG A 66 -13.80 12.40 9.18
N ARG A 67 -13.07 13.49 8.96
CA ARG A 67 -12.43 14.29 10.01
C ARG A 67 -11.55 13.47 10.96
N HIS A 68 -10.80 12.50 10.44
CA HIS A 68 -9.91 11.69 11.28
C HIS A 68 -8.80 12.50 11.96
N PHE A 69 -8.53 13.73 11.50
CA PHE A 69 -7.66 14.69 12.19
C PHE A 69 -8.15 15.06 13.60
N ASP A 70 -9.45 14.94 13.89
CA ASP A 70 -10.02 15.12 15.24
C ASP A 70 -9.86 13.86 16.12
N GLY A 71 -9.29 12.79 15.57
CA GLY A 71 -9.20 11.47 16.19
C GLY A 71 -8.50 11.44 17.55
N ILE A 72 -7.57 12.37 17.81
CA ILE A 72 -6.88 12.47 19.10
C ILE A 72 -7.85 12.88 20.21
N ALA A 73 -8.70 13.88 19.94
CA ALA A 73 -9.70 14.35 20.90
C ALA A 73 -10.75 13.26 21.17
N VAL A 74 -11.22 12.59 20.10
CA VAL A 74 -12.18 11.48 20.20
C VAL A 74 -11.58 10.29 20.96
N MET A 75 -10.32 9.93 20.70
CA MET A 75 -9.64 8.86 21.43
C MET A 75 -9.51 9.20 22.92
N LYS A 76 -9.19 10.46 23.26
CA LYS A 76 -9.06 10.90 24.66
C LYS A 76 -10.39 10.78 25.40
N SER A 77 -11.49 11.27 24.82
CA SER A 77 -12.81 11.19 25.46
C SER A 77 -13.28 9.74 25.63
N LEU A 78 -13.02 8.87 24.65
CA LEU A 78 -13.34 7.44 24.75
C LEU A 78 -12.56 6.75 25.87
N LYS A 79 -11.28 7.10 26.07
CA LYS A 79 -10.47 6.57 27.18
C LYS A 79 -11.00 7.05 28.54
N GLU A 80 -11.33 8.33 28.67
CA GLU A 80 -11.89 8.91 29.90
C GLU A 80 -13.24 8.28 30.27
N ALA A 81 -14.04 7.91 29.27
CA ALA A 81 -15.30 7.18 29.44
C ALA A 81 -15.11 5.66 29.71
N GLY A 82 -13.88 5.18 29.87
CA GLY A 82 -13.58 3.76 30.11
C GLY A 82 -13.70 2.85 28.88
N ASN A 83 -13.93 3.40 27.68
CA ASN A 83 -14.11 2.64 26.44
C ASN A 83 -12.78 2.47 25.68
N ILE A 84 -11.92 1.61 26.23
CA ILE A 84 -10.55 1.39 25.73
C ILE A 84 -10.54 0.79 24.32
N GLU A 85 -11.45 -0.13 24.02
CA GLU A 85 -11.52 -0.79 22.71
C GLU A 85 -11.88 0.20 21.60
N ALA A 86 -12.88 1.05 21.81
CA ALA A 86 -13.25 2.08 20.84
C ALA A 86 -12.10 3.09 20.63
N ALA A 87 -11.39 3.45 21.70
CA ALA A 87 -10.21 4.31 21.59
C ALA A 87 -9.10 3.66 20.75
N ALA A 88 -8.87 2.35 20.90
CA ALA A 88 -7.91 1.61 20.10
C ALA A 88 -8.31 1.55 18.62
N TYR A 89 -9.59 1.33 18.33
CA TYR A 89 -10.14 1.37 16.97
C TYR A 89 -9.90 2.75 16.31
N VAL A 90 -10.20 3.84 17.03
CA VAL A 90 -9.97 5.21 16.53
C VAL A 90 -8.49 5.45 16.25
N ARG A 91 -7.58 5.04 17.14
CA ARG A 91 -6.12 5.17 16.94
C ARG A 91 -5.65 4.43 15.69
N PHE A 92 -6.13 3.21 15.48
CA PHE A 92 -5.73 2.41 14.33
C PHE A 92 -6.03 3.14 13.01
N PHE A 93 -7.27 3.60 12.79
CA PHE A 93 -7.64 4.25 11.53
C PHE A 93 -7.08 5.66 11.37
N THR A 94 -6.92 6.40 12.47
CA THR A 94 -6.45 7.80 12.44
C THR A 94 -4.93 7.92 12.37
N MET A 95 -4.18 6.90 12.80
CA MET A 95 -2.72 6.97 12.85
C MET A 95 -2.08 5.78 12.14
N GLU A 96 -2.31 4.57 12.63
CA GLU A 96 -1.51 3.40 12.21
C GLU A 96 -1.79 3.01 10.76
N HIS A 97 -3.06 2.94 10.39
CA HIS A 97 -3.50 2.51 9.08
C HIS A 97 -2.96 3.43 7.97
N ILE A 98 -3.17 4.74 8.12
CA ILE A 98 -2.70 5.72 7.14
C ILE A 98 -1.16 5.74 7.05
N THR A 99 -0.46 5.65 8.19
CA THR A 99 1.01 5.60 8.20
C THR A 99 1.53 4.36 7.50
N MET A 100 1.00 3.18 7.79
CA MET A 100 1.41 1.93 7.13
C MET A 100 1.14 1.97 5.62
N MET A 101 -0.01 2.51 5.19
CA MET A 101 -0.32 2.67 3.77
C MET A 101 0.66 3.58 3.04
N LEU A 102 1.05 4.70 3.64
CA LEU A 102 2.01 5.63 3.06
C LEU A 102 3.41 5.01 2.98
N LEU A 103 3.85 4.33 4.04
CA LEU A 103 5.14 3.62 4.06
C LEU A 103 5.19 2.53 2.99
N ALA A 104 4.15 1.71 2.88
CA ALA A 104 3.99 0.71 1.84
C ALA A 104 4.13 1.33 0.43
N ALA A 105 3.40 2.42 0.17
CA ALA A 105 3.45 3.11 -1.11
C ALA A 105 4.84 3.69 -1.43
N ILE A 106 5.53 4.26 -0.45
CA ILE A 106 6.90 4.78 -0.60
C ILE A 106 7.85 3.64 -0.95
N LEU A 107 7.85 2.55 -0.18
CA LEU A 107 8.74 1.40 -0.39
C LEU A 107 8.53 0.77 -1.77
N ILE A 108 7.27 0.51 -2.15
CA ILE A 108 6.93 -0.09 -3.43
C ILE A 108 7.35 0.83 -4.60
N THR A 109 7.16 2.14 -4.45
CA THR A 109 7.58 3.13 -5.45
C THR A 109 9.11 3.13 -5.61
N ILE A 110 9.86 3.12 -4.50
CA ILE A 110 11.33 3.03 -4.52
C ILE A 110 11.76 1.76 -5.24
N GLY A 111 11.16 0.61 -4.92
CA GLY A 111 11.44 -0.66 -5.57
C GLY A 111 11.33 -0.61 -7.09
N GLN A 112 10.26 0.00 -7.59
CA GLN A 112 10.04 0.16 -9.03
C GLN A 112 11.03 1.13 -9.67
N VAL A 113 11.30 2.27 -9.03
CA VAL A 113 12.28 3.25 -9.53
C VAL A 113 13.67 2.64 -9.61
N LEU A 114 14.09 1.93 -8.56
CA LEU A 114 15.37 1.23 -8.55
C LEU A 114 15.41 0.12 -9.59
N SER A 115 14.32 -0.64 -9.76
CA SER A 115 14.24 -1.67 -10.80
C SER A 115 14.40 -1.07 -12.19
N LYS A 116 13.82 0.11 -12.48
CA LYS A 116 14.02 0.80 -13.77
C LYS A 116 15.48 1.18 -14.03
N LYS A 117 16.25 1.48 -12.98
CA LYS A 117 17.66 1.90 -13.03
C LYS A 117 18.67 0.74 -13.03
N ALA A 118 18.24 -0.49 -12.79
CA ALA A 118 19.15 -1.63 -12.73
C ALA A 118 19.63 -2.06 -14.12
N ALA A 119 20.92 -2.37 -14.24
CA ALA A 119 21.55 -2.78 -15.51
C ALA A 119 21.19 -4.22 -15.91
N THR A 120 21.12 -5.14 -14.96
CA THR A 120 20.91 -6.57 -15.22
C THR A 120 19.48 -7.01 -14.94
N SER A 121 18.99 -8.02 -15.67
CA SER A 121 17.65 -8.61 -15.46
C SER A 121 17.45 -9.10 -14.02
N SER A 122 18.43 -9.83 -13.46
CA SER A 122 18.38 -10.26 -12.06
C SER A 122 18.32 -9.08 -11.10
N GLY A 123 19.08 -8.01 -11.37
CA GLY A 123 19.04 -6.79 -10.56
C GLY A 123 17.68 -6.09 -10.61
N LYS A 124 16.95 -6.16 -11.73
CA LYS A 124 15.60 -5.62 -11.86
C LYS A 124 14.59 -6.40 -11.04
N TYR A 125 14.62 -7.74 -11.13
CA TYR A 125 13.72 -8.60 -10.37
C TYR A 125 13.99 -8.56 -8.86
N LEU A 126 15.26 -8.58 -8.43
CA LEU A 126 15.62 -8.52 -7.02
C LEU A 126 15.08 -7.26 -6.33
N ARG A 127 15.16 -6.11 -7.00
CA ARG A 127 14.64 -4.84 -6.46
C ARG A 127 13.12 -4.85 -6.36
N LEU A 128 12.41 -5.40 -7.35
CA LEU A 128 10.96 -5.57 -7.23
C LEU A 128 10.62 -6.52 -6.08
N ALA A 129 11.29 -7.68 -6.00
CA ALA A 129 11.04 -8.69 -4.99
C ALA A 129 11.24 -8.16 -3.57
N LEU A 130 12.38 -7.53 -3.28
CA LEU A 130 12.69 -7.01 -1.93
C LEU A 130 11.73 -5.89 -1.52
N PHE A 131 11.58 -4.85 -2.33
CA PHE A 131 10.79 -3.68 -1.95
C PHE A 131 9.29 -3.95 -1.94
N PHE A 132 8.80 -4.82 -2.84
CA PHE A 132 7.39 -5.21 -2.79
C PHE A 132 7.12 -6.12 -1.59
N THR A 133 8.07 -6.98 -1.17
CA THR A 133 7.94 -7.76 0.07
C THR A 133 7.93 -6.85 1.30
N LEU A 134 8.78 -5.83 1.34
CA LEU A 134 8.85 -4.89 2.47
C LEU A 134 7.63 -3.97 2.57
N GLY A 135 7.00 -3.66 1.44
CA GLY A 135 5.82 -2.79 1.38
C GLY A 135 4.49 -3.54 1.37
N LEU A 136 4.50 -4.87 1.42
CA LEU A 136 3.31 -5.71 1.51
C LEU A 136 2.97 -6.00 2.98
#